data_AF-A0A7S2K5J1-F1
#
_entry.id   AF-A0A7S2K5J1-F1
#
_cell.length_a   1.000
_cell.length_b   1.000
_cell.length_c   1.000
_cell.angle_alpha   90.00
_cell.angle_beta   90.00
_cell.angle_gamma   90.00
#
_symmetry.space_group_name_H-M   'P 1'
#
loop_
_entity.id
_entity.type
_entity.pdbx_description
1 polymer ?
#
loop_
_entity_poly.entity_id
_entity_poly.type
_entity_poly.pdbx_seq_one_letter_code
_entity_poly.pdbx_strand_id
1 'polypeptide(L)'
;MVVWSPQWAVSFSDVRARLACGARLRISQRSTLVLDGAITIGDLALDGALSVIARPGCRVLIKRLRVRNAGWELEPVGADEADASARIKGFTVQRREARELVFSAP
;
A
#
# COMPACT_ATOMS: atom_id res chain seq x y z
N MET A 1 -5.99 -1.15 -5.21
CA MET A 1 -4.84 -0.32 -5.64
C MET A 1 -3.57 -0.80 -4.95
N VAL A 2 -2.45 -0.88 -5.67
CA VAL A 2 -1.14 -1.20 -5.07
C VAL A 2 -0.13 -0.15 -5.55
N VAL A 3 0.59 0.46 -4.61
CA VAL A 3 1.58 1.50 -4.87
C VAL A 3 2.82 1.19 -4.07
N TRP A 4 3.99 1.36 -4.66
CA TRP A 4 5.25 1.26 -3.95
C TRP A 4 6.21 2.37 -4.37
N SER A 5 7.10 2.75 -3.45
CA SER A 5 8.17 3.69 -3.76
C SER A 5 9.28 3.02 -4.58
N PRO A 6 10.06 3.79 -5.36
CA PRO A 6 11.23 3.27 -6.07
C PRO A 6 12.27 2.61 -5.14
N GLN A 7 12.27 2.93 -3.84
CA GLN A 7 13.15 2.28 -2.86
C GLN A 7 12.78 0.81 -2.62
N TRP A 8 11.52 0.45 -2.86
CA TRP A 8 11.05 -0.93 -2.73
C TRP A 8 11.45 -1.76 -3.95
N ALA A 9 11.08 -1.30 -5.15
CA ALA A 9 11.37 -1.96 -6.42
C ALA A 9 11.27 -0.98 -7.61
N VAL A 10 12.19 -1.11 -8.58
CA VAL A 10 12.14 -0.40 -9.87
C VAL A 10 12.04 -1.34 -11.06
N SER A 11 12.34 -2.63 -10.86
CA SER A 11 12.28 -3.67 -11.89
C SER A 11 11.44 -4.87 -11.47
N PHE A 12 11.03 -5.70 -12.43
CA PHE A 12 10.35 -6.96 -12.14
C PHE A 12 11.20 -7.93 -11.30
N SER A 13 12.52 -7.93 -11.48
CA SER A 13 13.44 -8.71 -10.65
C SER A 13 13.43 -8.24 -9.20
N ASP A 14 13.39 -6.93 -8.96
CA ASP A 14 13.30 -6.38 -7.59
C ASP A 14 11.98 -6.81 -6.94
N VAL A 15 10.85 -6.65 -7.64
CA VAL A 15 9.54 -7.07 -7.14
C VAL A 15 9.58 -8.55 -6.73
N ARG A 16 10.14 -9.42 -7.59
CA ARG A 16 10.29 -10.85 -7.28
C ARG A 16 11.19 -11.09 -6.07
N ALA A 17 12.30 -10.37 -5.93
CA ALA A 17 13.21 -10.50 -4.80
C ALA A 17 12.61 -10.00 -3.47
N ARG A 18 11.65 -9.07 -3.52
CA ARG A 18 10.89 -8.58 -2.34
C ARG A 18 9.76 -9.52 -1.91
N LEU A 19 9.45 -10.54 -2.69
CA LEU A 19 8.51 -11.60 -2.32
C LEU A 19 9.30 -12.81 -1.83
N ALA A 20 9.10 -13.22 -0.57
CA ALA A 20 9.78 -14.38 -0.02
C ALA A 20 9.41 -15.66 -0.79
N CYS A 21 10.30 -16.65 -0.79
CA CYS A 21 10.00 -17.96 -1.36
C CYS A 21 8.76 -18.57 -0.67
N GLY A 22 7.78 -19.01 -1.44
CA GLY A 22 6.50 -19.51 -0.92
C GLY A 22 5.59 -18.43 -0.33
N ALA A 23 5.83 -17.16 -0.63
CA ALA A 23 4.98 -16.06 -0.18
C ALA A 23 3.52 -16.25 -0.61
N ARG A 24 2.60 -15.91 0.29
CA ARG A 24 1.15 -15.93 0.04
C ARG A 24 0.61 -14.52 0.17
N LEU A 25 0.25 -13.94 -0.97
CA LEU A 25 -0.28 -12.59 -1.05
C LEU A 25 -1.73 -12.63 -1.51
N ARG A 26 -2.66 -12.27 -0.63
CA ARG A 26 -4.10 -12.17 -0.91
C ARG A 26 -4.54 -10.73 -0.69
N ILE A 27 -4.84 -10.01 -1.76
CA ILE A 27 -5.28 -8.62 -1.71
C ILE A 27 -6.67 -8.57 -2.33
N SER A 28 -7.68 -8.15 -1.55
CA SER A 28 -9.04 -7.97 -2.06
C SER A 28 -9.09 -6.84 -3.12
N GLN A 29 -10.10 -6.83 -3.99
CA GLN A 29 -10.22 -5.81 -5.04
C GLN A 29 -10.36 -4.38 -4.48
N ARG A 30 -11.02 -4.24 -3.32
CA ARG A 30 -11.19 -2.94 -2.63
C ARG A 30 -9.97 -2.51 -1.82
N SER A 31 -8.92 -3.32 -1.76
CA SER A 31 -7.78 -3.05 -0.90
C SER A 31 -6.83 -2.02 -1.47
N THR A 32 -6.16 -1.28 -0.59
CA THR A 32 -5.04 -0.39 -0.93
C THR A 32 -3.78 -0.82 -0.19
N LEU A 33 -2.70 -1.10 -0.91
CA LEU A 33 -1.39 -1.41 -0.32
C LEU A 33 -0.38 -0.34 -0.72
N VAL A 34 0.25 0.29 0.26
CA VAL A 34 1.34 1.25 0.08
C VAL A 34 2.61 0.67 0.72
N LEU A 35 3.69 0.58 -0.05
CA LEU A 35 4.98 0.08 0.40
C LEU A 35 6.06 1.14 0.18
N ASP A 36 6.78 1.50 1.23
CA ASP A 36 7.89 2.45 1.14
C ASP A 36 9.12 1.94 1.91
N GLY A 37 10.25 1.84 1.20
CA GLY A 37 11.53 1.38 1.77
C GLY A 37 11.79 -0.12 1.65
N ALA A 38 12.74 -0.62 2.45
CA ALA A 38 13.23 -2.00 2.37
C ALA A 38 12.30 -3.01 3.08
N ILE A 39 11.30 -3.49 2.34
CA ILE A 39 10.25 -4.39 2.84
C ILE A 39 10.25 -5.70 2.04
N THR A 40 10.25 -6.85 2.73
CA THR A 40 10.06 -8.17 2.14
C THR A 40 8.73 -8.76 2.63
N ILE A 41 7.95 -9.34 1.71
CA ILE A 41 6.62 -9.89 2.00
C ILE A 41 6.67 -11.42 1.99
N GLY A 42 6.28 -12.03 3.11
CA GLY A 42 6.05 -13.47 3.25
C GLY A 42 4.57 -13.81 3.08
N ASP A 43 3.78 -13.76 4.15
CA ASP A 43 2.34 -14.05 4.11
C ASP A 43 1.52 -12.80 4.48
N LEU A 44 0.69 -12.31 3.55
CA LEU A 44 -0.17 -11.14 3.74
C LEU A 44 -1.56 -11.42 3.18
N ALA A 45 -2.59 -11.23 4.00
CA ALA A 45 -3.97 -11.09 3.54
C ALA A 45 -4.51 -9.71 3.90
N LEU A 46 -4.98 -8.98 2.91
CA LEU A 46 -5.40 -7.59 3.01
C LEU A 46 -6.79 -7.40 2.42
N ASP A 47 -7.73 -6.95 3.26
CA ASP A 47 -9.07 -6.48 2.89
C ASP A 47 -9.30 -5.07 3.45
N GLY A 48 -8.90 -4.05 2.68
CA GLY A 48 -8.87 -2.65 3.12
C GLY A 48 -7.51 -2.00 2.84
N ALA A 49 -7.11 -1.00 3.61
CA ALA A 49 -5.88 -0.24 3.39
C ALA A 49 -4.76 -0.56 4.40
N LEU A 50 -3.54 -0.74 3.88
CA LEU A 50 -2.31 -0.95 4.64
C LEU A 50 -1.19 -0.08 4.05
N SER A 51 -0.53 0.70 4.91
CA SER A 51 0.68 1.44 4.59
C SER A 51 1.84 0.89 5.42
N VAL A 52 2.93 0.50 4.77
CA VAL A 52 4.15 0.02 5.43
C VAL A 52 5.32 0.90 5.00
N ILE A 53 5.96 1.53 5.97
CA ILE A 53 7.07 2.46 5.77
C ILE A 53 8.26 1.95 6.57
N ALA A 54 9.31 1.53 5.87
CA ALA A 54 10.62 1.22 6.42
C ALA A 54 11.53 2.43 6.21
N ARG A 55 11.86 3.17 7.27
CA ARG A 55 12.77 4.31 7.20
C ARG A 55 14.19 3.85 6.82
N PRO A 56 15.05 4.75 6.32
CA PRO A 56 16.44 4.42 5.98
C PRO A 56 17.15 3.65 7.10
N GLY A 57 17.84 2.56 6.74
CA GLY A 57 18.50 1.67 7.70
C GLY A 57 17.63 0.53 8.25
N CYS A 58 16.31 0.61 8.16
CA CYS A 58 15.41 -0.45 8.61
C CYS A 58 15.20 -1.50 7.50
N ARG A 59 15.10 -2.78 7.88
CA ARG A 59 14.67 -3.87 6.98
C ARG A 59 13.48 -4.61 7.59
N VAL A 60 12.35 -4.57 6.89
CA VAL A 60 11.08 -5.12 7.40
C VAL A 60 10.75 -6.42 6.69
N LEU A 61 10.49 -7.49 7.45
CA LEU A 61 9.95 -8.73 6.92
C LEU A 61 8.52 -8.94 7.43
N ILE A 62 7.55 -8.89 6.53
CA ILE A 62 6.15 -9.23 6.82
C ILE A 62 6.04 -10.76 6.81
N LYS A 63 6.23 -11.39 7.97
CA LYS A 63 6.16 -12.86 8.09
C LYS A 63 4.74 -13.38 7.88
N ARG A 64 3.79 -12.86 8.66
CA ARG A 64 2.36 -13.20 8.59
C ARG A 64 1.53 -12.02 9.07
N LEU A 65 0.78 -11.40 8.16
CA LEU A 65 -0.07 -10.26 8.48
C LEU A 65 -1.47 -10.46 7.89
N ARG A 66 -2.49 -10.13 8.68
CA ARG A 66 -3.89 -10.08 8.29
C ARG A 66 -4.41 -8.70 8.66
N VAL A 67 -4.99 -8.00 7.69
CA VAL A 67 -5.56 -6.67 7.88
C VAL A 67 -6.95 -6.64 7.26
N ARG A 68 -7.92 -6.19 8.04
CA ARG A 68 -9.29 -5.92 7.59
C ARG A 68 -9.73 -4.57 8.16
N ASN A 69 -10.13 -3.65 7.30
CA ASN A 69 -10.58 -2.30 7.69
C ASN A 69 -11.43 -1.62 6.60
N ALA A 70 -11.99 -0.45 6.92
CA ALA A 70 -12.83 0.33 6.00
C ALA A 70 -12.08 0.84 4.75
N GLY A 71 -10.75 0.78 4.74
CA GLY A 71 -9.94 1.01 3.54
C GLY A 71 -10.09 2.40 2.94
N TRP A 72 -9.71 2.51 1.67
CA TRP A 72 -9.84 3.74 0.90
C TRP A 72 -10.80 3.52 -0.26
N GLU A 73 -11.59 4.53 -0.59
CA GLU A 73 -12.60 4.47 -1.64
C GLU A 73 -12.44 5.65 -2.59
N LEU A 74 -12.73 5.42 -3.87
CA LEU A 74 -12.79 6.48 -4.87
C LEU A 74 -14.21 7.01 -4.91
N GLU A 75 -14.39 8.29 -4.62
CA GLU A 75 -15.68 8.95 -4.70
C GLU A 75 -15.72 9.88 -5.92
N PRO A 76 -16.74 9.76 -6.80
CA PRO A 76 -16.91 10.67 -7.92
C PRO A 76 -17.06 12.12 -7.43
N VAL A 77 -16.52 13.07 -8.19
CA VAL A 77 -16.69 14.50 -7.92
C VAL A 77 -17.31 15.22 -9.12
N GLY A 78 -18.04 16.30 -8.84
CA GLY A 78 -18.70 17.13 -9.84
C GLY A 78 -17.79 18.20 -10.44
N ALA A 79 -18.32 18.95 -11.41
CA ALA A 79 -17.63 20.07 -12.06
C ALA A 79 -17.43 21.28 -11.12
N ASP A 80 -18.18 21.31 -10.02
CA ASP A 80 -18.14 22.29 -8.93
C ASP A 80 -17.05 21.99 -7.88
N GLU A 81 -16.36 20.85 -7.97
CA GLU A 81 -15.26 20.49 -7.06
C GLU A 81 -14.16 21.55 -7.06
N ALA A 82 -13.82 22.08 -5.89
CA ALA A 82 -12.85 23.15 -5.73
C ALA A 82 -11.44 22.70 -6.15
N ASP A 83 -11.02 21.49 -5.78
CA ASP A 83 -9.72 20.95 -6.18
C ASP A 83 -9.69 20.65 -7.68
N ALA A 84 -8.92 21.45 -8.43
CA ALA A 84 -8.73 21.29 -9.87
C ALA A 84 -8.21 19.88 -10.24
N SER A 85 -7.35 19.27 -9.40
CA SER A 85 -6.83 17.92 -9.64
C SER A 85 -7.94 16.87 -9.55
N ALA A 86 -8.77 16.93 -8.50
CA ALA A 86 -9.91 16.05 -8.34
C ALA A 86 -10.95 16.26 -9.46
N ARG A 87 -11.25 17.51 -9.79
CA ARG A 87 -12.19 17.88 -10.85
C ARG A 87 -11.79 17.36 -12.23
N ILE A 88 -10.53 17.49 -12.61
CA ILE A 88 -10.02 17.00 -13.91
C ILE A 88 -10.08 15.46 -13.96
N LYS A 89 -9.82 14.78 -12.84
CA LYS A 89 -9.86 13.30 -12.77
C LYS A 89 -11.27 12.74 -12.60
N GLY A 90 -12.22 13.56 -12.15
CA GLY A 90 -13.61 13.17 -11.88
C GLY A 90 -13.80 12.35 -10.61
N PHE A 91 -12.78 12.23 -9.74
CA PHE A 91 -12.92 11.57 -8.44
C PHE A 91 -11.91 12.09 -7.40
N THR A 92 -12.22 11.84 -6.13
CA THR A 92 -11.32 12.01 -4.98
C THR A 92 -11.11 10.69 -4.24
N VAL A 93 -10.05 10.59 -3.44
CA VAL A 93 -9.74 9.41 -2.63
C VAL A 93 -10.18 9.66 -1.20
N GLN A 94 -11.25 8.99 -0.77
CA GLN A 94 -11.63 8.98 0.65
C GLN A 94 -10.80 7.98 1.42
N ARG A 95 -9.99 8.47 2.36
CA ARG A 95 -9.15 7.64 3.22
C ARG A 95 -9.90 7.27 4.50
N ARG A 96 -10.93 6.42 4.38
CA ARG A 96 -11.82 6.05 5.51
C ARG A 96 -11.05 5.44 6.67
N GLU A 97 -10.18 4.48 6.39
CA GLU A 97 -9.33 3.84 7.40
C GLU A 97 -8.07 3.26 6.75
N ALA A 98 -6.94 3.26 7.46
CA ALA A 98 -5.75 2.51 7.09
C ALA A 98 -5.02 2.01 8.33
N ARG A 99 -4.40 0.83 8.22
CA ARG A 99 -3.39 0.40 9.18
C ARG A 99 -2.04 0.93 8.71
N GLU A 100 -1.38 1.74 9.53
CA GLU A 100 -0.06 2.28 9.23
C GLU A 100 1.01 1.62 10.10
N LEU A 101 2.08 1.12 9.47
CA LEU A 101 3.21 0.51 10.11
C LEU A 101 4.47 1.28 9.71
N VAL A 102 4.99 2.10 10.64
CA VAL A 102 6.19 2.91 10.41
C VAL A 102 7.33 2.39 11.29
N PHE A 103 8.43 1.99 10.66
CA PHE A 103 9.61 1.46 11.34
C PHE A 103 10.74 2.47 11.22
N SER A 104 11.17 3.01 12.37
CA SER A 104 12.10 4.14 12.49
C SER A 104 13.40 3.81 13.22
N ALA A 105 13.52 2.63 13.82
CA ALA A 105 14.70 2.16 14.52
C ALA A 105 15.13 0.80 13.92
N PRO A 106 16.44 0.56 13.72
CA PRO A 106 16.95 -0.67 13.12
C PRO A 106 16.66 -1.92 13.96
#